data_AF-A0A120MI52-F1
#
_entry.id   AF-A0A120MI52-F1
#
_cell.length_a   1.000
_cell.length_b   1.000
_cell.length_c   1.000
_cell.angle_alpha   90.00
_cell.angle_beta   90.00
_cell.angle_gamma   90.00
#
_symmetry.space_group_name_H-M   'P 1'
#
loop_
_entity.id
_entity.type
_entity.pdbx_description
1 polymer ?
#
loop_
_entity_poly.entity_id
_entity_poly.type
_entity_poly.pdbx_seq_one_letter_code
_entity_poly.pdbx_strand_id
1 'polypeptide(L)'
;MSLTSELKVAANVGRDFANIYVNEALENIEKTVMTLYFLDKGDRFKHYVFVLAGNRTRMTVEQLGAGKYVCEATQYAGEEKLTAEIEFEVPEFIGVDTGLDLSEISLR
;
A
#
# COMPACT_ATOMS: atom_id res chain seq x y z
N MET A 1 -15.15 -11.94 -27.48
CA MET A 1 -14.03 -11.02 -27.19
C MET A 1 -13.61 -11.29 -25.76
N SER A 2 -12.47 -11.94 -25.55
CA SER A 2 -11.92 -12.10 -24.20
C SER A 2 -11.29 -10.76 -23.83
N LEU A 3 -11.94 -10.01 -22.93
CA LEU A 3 -11.27 -8.95 -22.20
C LEU A 3 -10.30 -9.67 -21.27
N THR A 4 -9.03 -9.82 -21.69
CA THR A 4 -7.97 -10.18 -20.76
C THR A 4 -7.85 -9.04 -19.78
N SER A 5 -8.43 -9.21 -18.60
CA SER A 5 -8.35 -8.25 -17.50
C SER A 5 -6.89 -8.13 -17.08
N GLU A 6 -6.32 -6.93 -17.21
CA GLU A 6 -4.97 -6.64 -16.71
C GLU A 6 -5.00 -6.53 -15.18
N LEU A 7 -3.95 -7.03 -14.50
CA LEU A 7 -3.77 -6.81 -13.06
C LEU A 7 -3.37 -5.36 -12.82
N LYS A 8 -4.06 -4.70 -11.90
CA LYS A 8 -3.90 -3.30 -11.52
C LYS A 8 -3.78 -3.21 -10.02
N VAL A 9 -2.82 -2.41 -9.58
CA VAL A 9 -2.61 -2.07 -8.18
C VAL A 9 -2.81 -0.58 -8.02
N ALA A 10 -3.49 -0.19 -6.95
CA ALA A 10 -3.67 1.20 -6.56
C ALA A 10 -3.38 1.37 -5.08
N ALA A 11 -2.83 2.51 -4.69
CA ALA A 11 -2.60 2.86 -3.30
C ALA A 11 -3.32 4.16 -2.96
N ASN A 12 -3.97 4.19 -1.80
CA ASN A 12 -4.45 5.41 -1.16
C ASN A 12 -3.64 5.61 0.13
N VAL A 13 -2.86 6.68 0.18
CA VAL A 13 -1.84 6.92 1.19
C VAL A 13 -2.31 7.98 2.17
N GLY A 14 -2.23 7.67 3.45
CA GLY A 14 -2.49 8.59 4.55
C GLY A 14 -1.20 9.13 5.16
N ARG A 15 -1.28 9.60 6.41
CA ARG A 15 -0.13 10.14 7.14
C ARG A 15 0.93 9.07 7.41
N ASP A 16 0.50 7.91 7.91
CA ASP A 16 1.34 6.82 8.40
C ASP A 16 0.77 5.46 7.98
N PHE A 17 -0.08 5.45 6.95
CA PHE A 17 -0.70 4.23 6.45
C PHE A 17 -0.83 4.25 4.93
N ALA A 18 -0.97 3.06 4.35
CA ALA A 18 -1.36 2.88 2.96
C ALA A 18 -2.47 1.82 2.85
N ASN A 19 -3.58 2.19 2.19
CA ASN A 19 -4.58 1.24 1.71
C ASN A 19 -4.20 0.82 0.29
N ILE A 20 -3.89 -0.46 0.10
CA ILE A 20 -3.48 -1.00 -1.20
C ILE A 20 -4.61 -1.88 -1.73
N TYR A 21 -4.97 -1.66 -2.99
CA TYR A 21 -6.05 -2.32 -3.69
C TYR A 21 -5.49 -3.02 -4.93
N VAL A 22 -5.96 -4.23 -5.19
CA VAL A 22 -5.58 -5.06 -6.34
C VAL A 22 -6.87 -5.56 -6.98
N ASN A 23 -7.09 -5.33 -8.27
CA ASN A 23 -8.27 -5.91 -8.93
C ASN A 23 -8.12 -7.44 -9.12
N GLU A 24 -9.23 -8.13 -9.36
CA GLU A 24 -9.21 -9.53 -9.78
C GLU A 24 -9.01 -9.59 -11.30
N ALA A 25 -7.89 -10.15 -11.72
CA ALA A 25 -7.53 -10.28 -13.13
C ALA A 25 -7.64 -11.71 -13.65
N LEU A 26 -7.46 -12.70 -12.75
CA LEU A 26 -7.58 -14.12 -13.05
C LEU A 26 -8.91 -14.69 -12.53
N GLU A 27 -9.37 -15.76 -13.17
CA GLU A 27 -10.45 -16.59 -12.62
C GLU A 27 -9.88 -17.54 -11.54
N ASN A 28 -10.67 -17.89 -10.53
CA ASN A 28 -10.31 -18.86 -9.48
C ASN A 28 -9.00 -18.55 -8.75
N ILE A 29 -8.77 -17.27 -8.39
CA ILE A 29 -7.58 -16.84 -7.66
C ILE A 29 -7.45 -17.64 -6.36
N GLU A 30 -6.33 -18.35 -6.21
CA GLU A 30 -5.99 -19.08 -4.99
C GLU A 30 -5.49 -18.12 -3.90
N LYS A 31 -4.63 -17.19 -4.30
CA LYS A 31 -4.05 -16.17 -3.44
C LYS A 31 -3.53 -14.97 -4.22
N THR A 32 -3.46 -13.84 -3.53
CA THR A 32 -2.70 -12.67 -3.96
C THR A 32 -1.56 -12.44 -2.98
N VAL A 33 -0.33 -12.39 -3.46
CA VAL A 33 0.84 -12.02 -2.65
C VAL A 33 1.18 -10.58 -2.93
N MET A 34 1.23 -9.74 -1.89
CA MET A 34 1.68 -8.36 -1.98
C MET A 34 2.97 -8.20 -1.21
N THR A 35 4.01 -7.70 -1.88
CA THR A 35 5.29 -7.35 -1.28
C THR A 35 5.43 -5.84 -1.29
N LEU A 36 5.56 -5.25 -0.11
CA LEU A 36 5.86 -3.84 0.05
C LEU A 36 7.36 -3.65 0.26
N TYR A 37 7.97 -2.84 -0.58
CA TYR A 37 9.36 -2.42 -0.50
C TYR A 37 9.42 -0.97 -0.04
N PHE A 38 10.36 -0.67 0.85
CA PHE A 38 10.81 0.71 1.11
C PHE A 38 11.97 1.04 0.17
N LEU A 39 11.95 2.23 -0.41
CA LEU A 39 13.02 2.74 -1.25
C LEU A 39 13.93 3.66 -0.45
N ASP A 40 15.17 3.25 -0.23
CA ASP A 40 16.23 4.13 0.28
C ASP A 40 17.31 4.27 -0.79
N LYS A 41 17.60 5.51 -1.21
CA LYS A 41 18.61 5.83 -2.23
C LYS A 41 18.48 5.05 -3.56
N GLY A 42 17.26 4.64 -3.90
CA GLY A 42 16.95 3.89 -5.11
C GLY A 42 17.00 2.36 -4.95
N ASP A 43 17.44 1.86 -3.80
CA ASP A 43 17.46 0.43 -3.50
C ASP A 43 16.13 -0.03 -2.86
N ARG A 44 15.64 -1.20 -3.30
CA ARG A 44 14.42 -1.82 -2.77
C ARG A 44 14.73 -2.68 -1.54
N PHE A 45 14.27 -2.24 -0.37
CA PHE A 45 14.33 -3.02 0.87
C PHE A 45 12.97 -3.64 1.15
N LYS A 46 12.89 -4.98 1.20
CA LYS A 46 11.64 -5.67 1.51
C LYS A 46 11.20 -5.30 2.93
N HIS A 47 10.09 -4.59 3.03
CA HIS A 47 9.55 -4.12 4.30
C HIS A 47 8.52 -5.11 4.84
N TYR A 48 7.53 -5.47 4.01
CA TYR A 48 6.46 -6.40 4.39
C TYR A 48 6.06 -7.33 3.26
N VAL A 49 5.51 -8.50 3.61
CA VAL A 49 4.87 -9.43 2.67
C VAL A 49 3.53 -9.86 3.26
N PHE A 50 2.50 -9.78 2.44
CA PHE A 50 1.14 -10.18 2.79
C PHE A 50 0.65 -11.24 1.81
N VAL A 51 0.03 -12.30 2.34
CA VAL A 51 -0.65 -13.31 1.54
C VAL A 51 -2.13 -13.18 1.82
N LEU A 52 -2.86 -12.70 0.82
CA LEU A 52 -4.31 -12.64 0.86
C LEU A 52 -4.89 -13.93 0.28
N ALA A 53 -5.93 -14.46 0.92
CA ALA A 53 -6.74 -15.52 0.36
C ALA A 53 -7.38 -15.10 -0.97
N GLY A 54 -7.82 -16.07 -1.77
CA GLY A 54 -8.59 -15.84 -2.99
C GLY A 54 -9.72 -14.81 -2.81
N ASN A 55 -9.93 -14.00 -3.84
CA ASN A 55 -10.96 -12.94 -3.91
C ASN A 55 -10.83 -11.84 -2.84
N ARG A 56 -9.66 -11.75 -2.18
CA ARG A 56 -9.31 -10.60 -1.33
C ARG A 56 -8.40 -9.68 -2.11
N THR A 57 -8.84 -8.44 -2.20
CA THR A 57 -8.33 -7.42 -3.13
C THR A 57 -7.78 -6.20 -2.41
N ARG A 58 -7.70 -6.20 -1.08
CA ARG A 58 -7.30 -5.03 -0.30
C ARG A 58 -6.50 -5.42 0.92
N MET A 59 -5.52 -4.58 1.25
CA MET A 59 -4.86 -4.55 2.54
C MET A 59 -4.68 -3.10 3.05
N THR A 60 -4.48 -2.96 4.36
CA THR A 60 -4.07 -1.71 4.99
C THR A 60 -2.77 -1.98 5.74
N VAL A 61 -1.73 -1.19 5.46
CA VAL A 61 -0.51 -1.14 6.28
C VAL A 61 -0.56 0.13 7.09
N GLU A 62 -0.44 0.01 8.41
CA GLU A 62 -0.35 1.13 9.34
C GLU A 62 1.08 1.25 9.87
N GLN A 63 1.40 2.38 10.49
CA GLN A 63 2.72 2.69 11.05
C GLN A 63 3.84 2.66 9.99
N LEU A 64 3.50 3.02 8.75
CA LEU A 64 4.51 3.31 7.75
C LEU A 64 5.24 4.60 8.13
N GLY A 65 6.57 4.53 8.11
CA GLY A 65 7.40 5.73 8.14
C GLY A 65 7.22 6.54 6.87
N ALA A 66 7.64 7.81 6.92
CA ALA A 66 7.70 8.64 5.74
C ALA A 66 8.73 8.10 4.74
N GLY A 67 8.47 8.33 3.45
CA GLY A 67 9.36 7.98 2.36
C GLY A 67 8.66 7.25 1.23
N LYS A 68 9.45 6.72 0.30
CA LYS A 68 8.97 6.11 -0.93
C LYS A 68 8.83 4.60 -0.80
N TYR A 69 7.78 4.07 -1.39
CA TYR A 69 7.44 2.67 -1.33
C TYR A 69 7.07 2.13 -2.70
N VAL A 70 7.35 0.86 -2.94
CA VAL A 70 6.85 0.11 -4.08
C VAL A 70 6.03 -1.06 -3.57
N CYS A 71 4.79 -1.19 -4.01
CA CYS A 71 4.01 -2.40 -3.80
C CYS A 71 3.99 -3.22 -5.08
N GLU A 72 4.51 -4.45 -5.00
CA GLU A 72 4.36 -5.47 -6.02
C GLU A 72 3.25 -6.43 -5.61
N ALA A 73 2.23 -6.62 -6.45
CA ALA A 73 1.18 -7.61 -6.25
C ALA A 73 1.29 -8.71 -7.29
N THR A 74 1.18 -9.96 -6.86
CA THR A 74 1.14 -11.14 -7.73
C THR A 74 -0.08 -12.00 -7.40
N GLN A 75 -0.97 -12.22 -8.37
CA GLN A 75 -2.06 -13.18 -8.28
C GLN A 75 -1.62 -14.55 -8.77
N TYR A 76 -2.09 -15.61 -8.11
CA TYR A 76 -1.86 -17.01 -8.47
C TYR A 76 -3.19 -17.72 -8.69
N ALA A 77 -3.32 -18.42 -9.80
CA ALA A 77 -4.43 -19.32 -10.12
C ALA A 77 -3.88 -20.60 -10.77
N GLY A 78 -3.63 -21.64 -9.98
CA GLY A 78 -2.88 -22.82 -10.42
C GLY A 78 -1.47 -22.47 -10.90
N GLU A 79 -1.18 -22.78 -12.16
CA GLU A 79 0.11 -22.45 -12.80
C GLU A 79 0.17 -21.02 -13.36
N GLU A 80 -0.98 -20.36 -13.51
CA GLU A 80 -1.05 -19.00 -14.02
C GLU A 80 -0.71 -17.98 -12.92
N LYS A 81 0.04 -16.94 -13.32
CA LYS A 81 0.35 -15.81 -12.46
C LYS A 81 0.37 -14.51 -13.23
N LEU A 82 -0.11 -13.44 -12.59
CA LEU A 82 -0.01 -12.07 -13.08
C LEU A 82 0.62 -11.20 -12.00
N THR A 83 1.48 -10.26 -12.42
CA THR A 83 2.18 -9.34 -11.53
C THR A 83 1.97 -7.90 -12.00
N ALA A 84 1.79 -6.99 -11.04
CA ALA A 84 1.71 -5.56 -11.27
C ALA A 84 2.35 -4.82 -10.10
N GLU A 85 2.86 -3.61 -10.35
CA GLU A 85 3.49 -2.78 -9.32
C GLU A 85 2.98 -1.33 -9.35
N ILE A 86 3.07 -0.67 -8.19
CA ILE A 86 2.84 0.77 -8.04
C ILE A 86 3.88 1.36 -7.10
N GLU A 87 4.37 2.56 -7.43
CA GLU A 87 5.16 3.40 -6.53
C GLU A 87 4.25 4.44 -5.86
N PHE A 88 4.46 4.67 -4.57
CA PHE A 88 3.79 5.73 -3.81
C PHE A 88 4.69 6.31 -2.72
N GLU A 89 4.33 7.48 -2.22
CA GLU A 89 5.10 8.21 -1.21
C GLU A 89 4.24 8.49 0.02
N VAL A 90 4.75 8.10 1.20
CA VAL A 90 4.19 8.47 2.49
C VAL A 90 4.84 9.79 2.92
N PRO A 91 4.06 10.87 3.07
CA PRO A 91 4.63 12.19 3.33
C PRO A 91 5.28 12.28 4.71
N GLU A 92 6.40 13.01 4.80
CA GLU A 92 6.92 13.43 6.11
C GLU A 92 5.91 14.36 6.79
N PHE A 93 5.47 13.97 7.98
CA PHE A 93 4.67 14.88 8.80
C PHE A 93 5.60 15.74 9.66
N ILE A 94 5.84 16.97 9.22
CA ILE A 94 6.38 18.01 10.10
C ILE A 94 5.24 18.40 11.02
N GLY A 95 5.36 18.05 12.31
CA GLY A 95 4.47 18.54 13.35
C GLY A 95 4.36 20.04 13.23
N VAL A 96 3.21 20.55 12.80
CA VAL A 96 2.88 21.94 13.05
C VAL A 96 2.72 21.99 14.56
N ASP A 97 3.77 22.44 15.25
CA ASP A 97 3.66 22.93 16.61
C ASP A 97 2.72 24.14 16.51
N THR A 98 1.41 23.89 16.52
CA THR A 98 0.43 24.93 16.74
C THR A 98 0.71 25.37 18.16
N GLY A 99 1.58 26.38 18.30
CA GLY A 99 1.90 27.05 19.56
C GLY A 99 0.66 27.75 20.12
N LEU A 100 -0.40 26.99 20.36
CA LEU A 100 -1.49 27.33 21.23
C LEU A 100 -0.92 27.20 22.62
N ASP A 101 -0.36 28.32 23.07
CA ASP A 101 -0.15 28.54 24.48
C ASP A 101 -1.53 28.48 25.17
N LEU A 102 -1.81 27.32 25.77
CA LEU A 102 -3.03 27.10 26.55
C LEU A 102 -3.05 27.95 27.83
N SER A 103 -1.99 28.72 28.13
CA SER A 103 -1.99 29.67 29.25
C SER A 103 -2.87 30.90 29.02
N GLU A 104 -3.34 31.15 27.79
CA GLU A 104 -4.29 32.23 27.49
C GLU A 104 -5.77 31.84 27.64
N ILE A 105 -6.10 30.57 27.92
CA ILE A 105 -7.48 30.18 28.25
C ILE A 105 -7.76 30.55 29.72
N SER A 106 -7.90 31.85 29.97
CA SER A 106 -8.52 32.36 31.18
C SER A 106 -10.03 32.13 31.07
N LEU A 107 -10.51 31.04 31.68
CA LEU A 107 -11.93 30.86 31.96
C LEU A 107 -12.35 31.97 32.94
N ARG A 108 -13.00 33.01 32.41
CA ARG A 108 -13.84 33.92 33.19
C ARG A 108 -15.20 33.30 33.43
#